data_AF-A0A7H4PGJ8-F1
#
_entry.id   AF-A0A7H4PGJ8-F1
#
_cell.length_a   1.000
_cell.length_b   1.000
_cell.length_c   1.000
_cell.angle_alpha   90.00
_cell.angle_beta   90.00
_cell.angle_gamma   90.00
#
_symmetry.space_group_name_H-M   'P 1'
#
loop_
_entity.id
_entity.type
_entity.pdbx_description
1 polymer ?
#
loop_
_entity_poly.entity_id
_entity_poly.type
_entity_poly.pdbx_seq_one_letter_code
_entity_poly.pdbx_strand_id
1 'polypeptide(L)' 'MQQKQPNPPIKNEADNGLRNTRGTIAMARTADQDSATSQFFINIAG' A
#
# COMPACT_ATOMS: atom_id res chain seq x y z
N MET A 1 3.70 0.82 -22.03
CA MET A 1 2.74 0.67 -20.92
C MET A 1 2.08 2.01 -20.69
N GLN A 2 0.75 2.10 -20.76
CA GLN A 2 0.03 3.35 -20.50
C GLN A 2 -0.50 3.27 -19.06
N GLN A 3 0.06 4.09 -18.16
CA GLN A 3 -0.39 4.12 -16.77
C GLN A 3 -1.78 4.76 -16.71
N LYS A 4 -2.70 4.08 -16.03
CA LYS A 4 -4.01 4.66 -15.73
C LYS A 4 -3.82 5.80 -14.73
N GLN A 5 -4.56 6.89 -14.88
CA GLN A 5 -4.64 7.88 -13.80
C GLN A 5 -5.18 7.21 -12.54
N PRO A 6 -4.46 7.31 -11.40
CA PRO A 6 -4.95 6.75 -10.16
C PRO A 6 -6.18 7.53 -9.67
N ASN A 7 -7.06 6.83 -8.99
CA ASN A 7 -8.10 7.47 -8.17
C ASN A 7 -7.44 8.31 -7.06
N PRO A 8 -8.21 9.20 -6.39
CA PRO A 8 -7.71 9.92 -5.22
C PRO A 8 -7.09 8.99 -4.18
N PRO A 9 -6.07 9.44 -3.44
CA PRO A 9 -5.41 8.61 -2.45
C PRO A 9 -6.31 8.31 -1.26
N ILE A 10 -5.99 7.23 -0.54
CA ILE A 10 -6.77 6.75 0.60
C ILE A 10 -6.04 6.98 1.93
N LYS A 11 -6.82 7.07 3.01
CA LYS A 11 -6.31 7.11 4.37
C LYS A 11 -5.51 5.85 4.70
N ASN A 12 -4.44 6.00 5.44
CA ASN A 12 -3.64 4.91 5.96
C ASN A 12 -4.36 4.17 7.10
N GLU A 13 -4.44 2.85 6.98
CA GLU A 13 -5.04 1.95 7.98
C GLU A 13 -3.99 1.03 8.65
N ALA A 14 -2.70 1.39 8.64
CA ALA A 14 -1.62 0.57 9.20
C ALA A 14 -1.63 0.47 10.73
N ASP A 15 -2.46 1.25 11.42
CA ASP A 15 -2.71 1.17 12.86
C ASP A 15 -3.73 0.07 13.25
N ASN A 16 -4.15 -0.76 12.30
CA ASN A 16 -5.10 -1.86 12.50
C ASN A 16 -4.54 -3.11 13.20
N GLY A 17 -3.27 -3.11 13.61
CA GLY A 17 -2.61 -4.23 14.31
C GLY A 17 -2.08 -5.35 13.40
N LEU A 18 -2.28 -5.29 12.08
CA LEU A 18 -1.72 -6.26 11.13
C LEU A 18 -0.25 -5.94 10.83
N ARG A 19 0.59 -6.97 10.88
CA ARG A 19 2.03 -6.85 10.57
C ARG A 19 2.31 -7.24 9.13
N ASN A 20 3.37 -6.67 8.56
CA ASN A 20 3.92 -7.06 7.25
C ASN A 20 4.74 -8.35 7.37
N THR A 21 4.07 -9.48 7.62
CA THR A 21 4.70 -10.81 7.61
C THR A 21 4.68 -11.43 6.21
N ARG A 22 5.55 -12.41 5.95
CA ARG A 22 5.56 -13.15 4.68
C ARG A 22 4.16 -13.63 4.29
N GLY A 23 3.77 -13.35 3.04
CA GLY A 23 2.49 -13.71 2.44
C GLY A 23 1.39 -12.65 2.55
N THR A 24 1.58 -11.56 3.30
CA THR A 24 0.59 -10.47 3.33
C THR A 24 0.74 -9.52 2.15
N ILE A 25 -0.36 -8.87 1.78
CA ILE A 25 -0.42 -7.77 0.80
C ILE A 25 -0.63 -6.46 1.53
N ALA A 26 0.06 -5.42 1.11
CA ALA A 26 -0.08 -4.07 1.66
C ALA A 26 0.02 -3.00 0.58
N MET A 27 -0.50 -1.81 0.88
CA MET A 27 -0.50 -0.68 -0.05
C MET A 27 0.87 -0.01 -0.11
N ALA A 28 1.37 0.25 -1.32
CA ALA A 28 2.51 1.12 -1.51
C ALA A 28 2.08 2.59 -1.42
N ARG A 29 2.96 3.44 -0.87
CA ARG A 29 2.73 4.88 -0.71
C ARG A 29 4.03 5.66 -0.92
N THR A 30 3.91 6.97 -1.00
CA THR A 30 5.05 7.91 -0.99
C THR A 30 5.46 8.21 0.47
N ALA A 31 6.26 9.25 0.70
CA ALA A 31 6.61 9.69 2.04
C ALA A 31 5.38 10.12 2.87
N ASP A 32 4.36 10.68 2.22
CA ASP A 32 3.08 11.02 2.85
C ASP A 32 2.32 9.75 3.28
N GLN A 33 1.77 9.78 4.48
CA GLN A 33 1.07 8.67 5.11
C GLN A 33 -0.19 8.28 4.33
N ASP A 34 -0.99 9.27 3.90
CA ASP A 34 -2.31 9.09 3.28
C ASP A 34 -2.25 9.21 1.74
N SER A 35 -1.17 8.69 1.15
CA SER A 35 -0.87 8.88 -0.28
C SER A 35 -1.06 7.61 -1.14
N ALA A 36 -1.53 6.51 -0.54
CA ALA A 36 -1.68 5.24 -1.24
C ALA A 36 -2.79 5.32 -2.29
N THR A 37 -2.57 4.74 -3.48
CA THR A 37 -3.57 4.71 -4.55
C THR A 37 -3.83 3.28 -5.03
N SER A 38 -3.22 2.82 -6.11
CA SER A 38 -3.50 1.49 -6.71
C SER A 38 -2.30 0.54 -6.68
N GLN A 39 -1.14 1.01 -6.24
CA GLN A 39 0.06 0.18 -6.13
C GLN A 39 0.04 -0.60 -4.81
N PHE A 40 0.40 -1.87 -4.88
CA PHE A 40 0.52 -2.77 -3.73
C PHE A 40 1.80 -3.59 -3.86
N PHE A 41 2.21 -4.20 -2.75
CA PHE A 41 3.29 -5.18 -2.73
C PHE A 41 2.89 -6.40 -1.91
N ILE A 42 3.55 -7.52 -2.20
CA ILE A 42 3.42 -8.78 -1.44
C ILE A 42 4.70 -8.98 -0.65
N ASN A 43 4.58 -9.19 0.66
CA ASN A 43 5.71 -9.46 1.53
C ASN A 43 6.25 -10.87 1.26
N ILE A 44 7.46 -10.99 0.74
CA ILE A 44 8.11 -12.30 0.48
C ILE A 44 9.02 -12.78 1.62
N ALA A 45 9.33 -11.90 2.56
CA ALA A 45 10.10 -12.15 3.78
C ALA A 45 9.42 -11.43 4.97
N GLY A 46 9.80 -11.83 6.19
CA GLY A 46 9.33 -11.22 7.44
C GLY A 46 10.51 -10.80 8.31
#